data_AF-A0A1M4X925-F1
#
_entry.id   AF-A0A1M4X925-F1
#
_cell.length_a   1.000
_cell.length_b   1.000
_cell.length_c   1.000
_cell.angle_alpha   90.00
_cell.angle_beta   90.00
_cell.angle_gamma   90.00
#
_symmetry.space_group_name_H-M   'P 1'
#
loop_
_entity.id
_entity.type
_entity.pdbx_description
1 polymer ?
#
loop_
_entity_poly.entity_id
_entity_poly.type
_entity_poly.pdbx_seq_one_letter_code
_entity_poly.pdbx_strand_id
1 'polypeptide(L)'
;MGYKIIIDKKVLKELKKRDKKTVRRIVDAISKLPFEGDIKKLKTSKKERLYRLRVGDYRLIFEIDNVDFAIKVKAFDTRGGIYK
;
A
#
# COMPACT_ATOMS: atom_id res chain seq x y z
N MET A 1 -5.00 -7.27 18.46
CA MET A 1 -3.72 -7.64 17.80
C MET A 1 -3.62 -6.81 16.53
N GLY A 2 -2.63 -5.92 16.43
CA GLY A 2 -2.51 -4.96 15.32
C GLY A 2 -1.28 -5.25 14.47
N TYR A 3 -1.36 -5.03 13.17
CA TYR A 3 -0.21 -5.12 12.28
C TYR A 3 0.64 -3.85 12.38
N LYS A 4 1.96 -3.99 12.43
CA LYS A 4 2.89 -2.86 12.31
C LYS A 4 3.00 -2.43 10.85
N ILE A 5 2.65 -1.19 10.55
CA ILE A 5 2.77 -0.64 9.20
C ILE A 5 4.17 -0.05 9.00
N ILE A 6 4.88 -0.54 7.99
CA ILE A 6 6.20 -0.10 7.58
C ILE A 6 6.09 0.45 6.16
N ILE A 7 6.36 1.74 5.99
CA ILE A 7 6.29 2.42 4.69
C ILE A 7 7.70 2.63 4.15
N ASP A 8 7.94 2.17 2.91
CA ASP A 8 9.22 2.40 2.25
C ASP A 8 9.51 3.91 2.10
N LYS A 9 10.78 4.29 2.26
CA LYS A 9 11.25 5.68 2.08
C LYS A 9 10.86 6.24 0.70
N LYS A 10 10.86 5.39 -0.33
CA LYS A 10 10.43 5.80 -1.69
C LYS A 10 8.96 6.22 -1.70
N VAL A 11 8.09 5.44 -1.06
CA VAL A 11 6.65 5.74 -0.96
C VAL A 11 6.42 7.03 -0.17
N LEU A 12 7.14 7.23 0.94
CA LEU A 12 7.05 8.48 1.71
C LEU A 12 7.44 9.71 0.88
N LYS A 13 8.50 9.60 0.05
CA LYS A 13 8.89 10.68 -0.87
C LYS A 13 7.81 10.98 -1.91
N GLU A 14 7.20 9.94 -2.50
CA GLU A 14 6.12 10.11 -3.47
C GLU A 14 4.86 10.70 -2.86
N LEU A 15 4.48 10.27 -1.65
CA LEU A 15 3.34 10.85 -0.93
C LEU A 15 3.55 12.34 -0.64
N LYS A 16 4.76 12.74 -0.21
CA LYS A 16 5.09 14.14 0.05
C LYS A 16 4.96 15.05 -1.18
N LYS A 17 5.04 14.52 -2.39
CA LYS A 17 4.82 15.28 -3.64
C LYS A 17 3.34 15.52 -3.95
N ARG A 18 2.42 14.82 -3.29
CA ARG A 18 0.97 14.94 -3.52
C ARG A 18 0.37 16.01 -2.61
N ASP A 19 -0.82 16.46 -2.96
CA ASP A 19 -1.57 17.43 -2.15
C ASP A 19 -2.01 16.81 -0.81
N LYS A 20 -2.26 17.68 0.18
CA LYS A 20 -2.61 17.27 1.55
C LYS A 20 -3.87 16.39 1.61
N LYS A 21 -4.85 16.63 0.74
CA LYS A 21 -6.11 15.87 0.73
C LYS A 21 -5.86 14.44 0.22
N THR A 22 -5.07 14.30 -0.84
CA THR A 22 -4.64 13.00 -1.35
C THR A 22 -3.83 12.23 -0.31
N VAL A 23 -2.82 12.85 0.31
CA VAL A 23 -2.01 12.20 1.36
C VAL A 23 -2.88 11.70 2.50
N ARG A 24 -3.81 12.54 3.01
CA ARG A 24 -4.72 12.16 4.08
C ARG A 24 -5.56 10.94 3.73
N ARG A 25 -6.19 10.93 2.54
CA ARG A 25 -6.98 9.78 2.06
C ARG A 25 -6.18 8.49 1.99
N ILE A 26 -4.90 8.58 1.62
CA ILE A 26 -4.04 7.40 1.50
C ILE A 26 -3.62 6.90 2.88
N VAL A 27 -3.22 7.80 3.79
CA VAL A 27 -2.87 7.43 5.16
C VAL A 27 -4.06 6.80 5.89
N ASP A 28 -5.26 7.37 5.72
CA ASP A 28 -6.50 6.84 6.28
C ASP A 28 -6.86 5.46 5.70
N ALA A 29 -6.49 5.19 4.44
CA ALA A 29 -6.71 3.88 3.85
C ALA A 29 -5.65 2.85 4.31
N ILE A 30 -4.40 3.28 4.49
CA ILE A 30 -3.31 2.44 5.00
C ILE A 30 -3.56 2.03 6.45
N SER A 31 -4.08 2.93 7.29
CA SER A 31 -4.33 2.64 8.72
C SER A 31 -5.38 1.55 8.94
N LYS A 32 -6.24 1.30 7.95
CA LYS A 32 -7.27 0.26 7.98
C LYS A 32 -6.80 -1.10 7.46
N LEU A 33 -5.58 -1.19 6.94
CA LEU A 33 -5.02 -2.45 6.47
C LEU A 33 -4.76 -3.41 7.65
N PRO A 34 -4.90 -4.73 7.44
CA PRO A 34 -5.30 -5.39 6.19
C PRO A 34 -6.82 -5.65 6.08
N PHE A 35 -7.61 -5.09 7.01
CA PHE A 35 -9.00 -5.50 7.24
C PHE A 35 -10.02 -4.81 6.33
N GLU A 36 -9.81 -3.53 5.97
CA GLU A 36 -10.73 -2.77 5.12
C GLU A 36 -10.06 -2.23 3.86
N GLY A 37 -10.85 -2.10 2.79
CA GLY A 37 -10.48 -1.45 1.53
C GLY A 37 -10.67 -2.34 0.30
N ASP A 38 -10.53 -1.75 -0.89
CA ASP A 38 -10.48 -2.50 -2.16
C ASP A 38 -9.08 -3.14 -2.32
N ILE A 39 -8.90 -4.24 -1.60
CA ILE A 39 -7.66 -5.02 -1.56
C ILE A 39 -7.80 -6.23 -2.49
N LYS A 40 -6.83 -6.40 -3.40
CA LYS A 40 -6.71 -7.62 -4.21
C LYS A 40 -5.30 -8.16 -4.15
N LYS A 41 -5.17 -9.48 -3.99
CA LYS A 41 -3.89 -10.17 -4.13
C LYS A 41 -3.41 -10.05 -5.58
N LEU A 42 -2.15 -9.70 -5.77
CA LEU A 42 -1.53 -9.66 -7.09
C LEU A 42 -1.16 -11.07 -7.55
N LYS A 43 -1.31 -11.33 -8.86
CA LYS A 43 -0.80 -12.55 -9.51
C LYS A 43 0.70 -12.40 -9.77
N THR A 44 1.49 -12.40 -8.71
CA THR A 44 2.96 -12.52 -8.82
C THR A 44 3.37 -13.98 -8.63
N SER A 45 4.65 -14.29 -8.85
CA SER A 45 5.26 -15.60 -8.60
C SER A 45 4.93 -16.10 -7.17
N LYS A 46 4.75 -17.41 -7.00
CA LYS A 46 4.26 -18.05 -5.74
C LYS A 46 4.96 -17.61 -4.45
N LYS A 47 6.19 -17.09 -4.52
CA LYS A 47 6.98 -16.64 -3.37
C LYS A 47 6.57 -15.26 -2.83
N GLU A 48 5.98 -14.40 -3.65
CA GLU A 48 5.68 -13.02 -3.25
C GLU A 48 4.21 -12.87 -2.84
N ARG A 49 3.95 -12.49 -1.59
CA ARG A 49 2.60 -12.24 -1.06
C ARG A 49 2.25 -10.77 -1.21
N LEU A 50 2.24 -10.29 -2.46
CA LEU A 50 1.91 -8.90 -2.76
C LEU A 50 0.41 -8.70 -2.93
N TYR A 51 -0.07 -7.61 -2.36
CA TYR A 51 -1.44 -7.14 -2.42
C TYR A 51 -1.47 -5.73 -2.96
N ARG A 52 -2.60 -5.37 -3.55
CA ARG A 52 -2.87 -4.03 -4.06
C ARG A 52 -4.09 -3.48 -3.36
N LEU A 53 -3.95 -2.31 -2.73
CA LEU A 53 -5.04 -1.47 -2.26
C LEU A 53 -5.36 -0.40 -3.30
N ARG A 54 -6.64 -0.20 -3.63
CA ARG A 54 -7.11 0.92 -4.46
C ARG A 54 -7.64 2.05 -3.58
N VAL A 55 -7.18 3.27 -3.84
CA VAL A 55 -7.63 4.50 -3.17
C VAL A 55 -7.94 5.54 -4.25
N GLY A 56 -9.19 5.54 -4.74
CA GLY A 56 -9.58 6.35 -5.90
C GLY A 56 -8.81 5.95 -7.17
N ASP A 57 -8.01 6.88 -7.69
CA ASP A 57 -7.15 6.70 -8.87
C ASP A 57 -5.77 6.13 -8.55
N TYR A 58 -5.41 6.13 -7.27
CA TYR A 58 -4.15 5.61 -6.79
C TYR A 58 -4.23 4.13 -6.46
N ARG A 59 -3.09 3.47 -6.61
CA ARG A 59 -2.84 2.09 -6.23
C ARG A 59 -1.64 2.05 -5.31
N LEU A 60 -1.74 1.21 -4.31
CA LEU A 60 -0.69 0.97 -3.35
C LEU A 60 -0.39 -0.52 -3.30
N ILE A 61 0.87 -0.89 -3.44
CA ILE A 61 1.34 -2.27 -3.34
C ILE A 61 1.95 -2.47 -1.97
N PHE A 62 1.48 -3.50 -1.28
CA PHE A 62 1.97 -3.87 0.03
C PHE A 62 2.08 -5.37 0.19
N GLU A 63 2.88 -5.77 1.15
CA GLU A 63 3.09 -7.15 1.57
C GLU A 63 2.56 -7.32 2.99
N ILE A 64 1.91 -8.45 3.26
CA ILE A 64 1.46 -8.83 4.60
C ILE A 64 2.38 -9.93 5.11
N ASP A 65 3.10 -9.63 6.17
CA ASP A 65 3.95 -10.52 6.92
C ASP A 65 3.19 -11.02 8.15
N ASN A 66 2.71 -12.27 8.07
CA ASN A 66 1.95 -12.88 9.17
C ASN A 66 2.85 -13.50 10.25
N VAL A 67 4.17 -13.56 10.03
CA VAL A 67 5.11 -14.04 11.04
C VAL A 67 5.46 -12.89 11.99
N ASP A 68 5.83 -11.74 11.42
CA ASP A 68 6.19 -10.54 12.19
C ASP A 68 5.00 -9.61 12.48
N PHE A 69 3.79 -10.01 12.06
CA PHE A 69 2.58 -9.15 12.07
C PHE A 69 2.88 -7.75 11.49
N ALA A 70 3.53 -7.69 10.34
CA ALA A 70 3.95 -6.45 9.70
C ALA A 70 3.33 -6.27 8.32
N ILE A 71 2.94 -5.04 7.99
CA ILE A 71 2.48 -4.65 6.65
C ILE A 71 3.55 -3.76 6.05
N LYS A 72 4.18 -4.22 4.97
CA LYS A 72 5.27 -3.51 4.30
C LYS A 72 4.72 -2.86 3.03
N VAL A 73 4.54 -1.54 3.03
CA VAL A 73 4.11 -0.76 1.86
C VAL A 73 5.32 -0.52 0.97
N LYS A 74 5.33 -1.14 -0.22
CA LYS A 74 6.48 -1.19 -1.13
C LYS A 74 6.40 -0.12 -2.22
N ALA A 75 5.20 0.15 -2.74
CA ALA A 75 5.02 1.09 -3.85
C ALA A 75 3.67 1.81 -3.77
N PHE A 76 3.63 3.02 -4.33
CA PHE A 76 2.44 3.86 -4.43
C PHE A 76 2.52 4.67 -5.72
N ASP A 77 1.51 4.55 -6.58
CA ASP A 77 1.39 5.39 -7.78
C ASP A 77 -0.05 5.38 -8.33
N THR A 78 -0.29 6.20 -9.35
CA THR A 78 -1.48 6.16 -10.21
C THR A 78 -1.55 4.86 -11.03
N ARG A 79 -2.70 4.61 -11.67
CA ARG A 79 -2.93 3.40 -12.50
C ARG A 79 -1.82 3.08 -13.48
N GLY A 80 -1.31 4.09 -14.21
CA GLY A 80 -0.34 3.89 -15.28
C GLY A 80 1.11 3.80 -14.79
N GLY A 81 1.44 4.47 -13.68
CA GLY A 81 2.81 4.49 -13.17
C GLY A 81 3.20 3.23 -12.39
N ILE A 82 2.24 2.55 -11.77
CA ILE A 82 2.54 1.39 -10.92
C ILE A 82 2.93 0.11 -11.68
N TYR A 83 2.72 0.09 -13.01
CA TYR A 83 3.08 -1.01 -13.89
C TYR A 83 4.26 -0.66 -14.81
N LYS A 84 4.87 0.51 -14.65
CA LYS A 84 6.08 0.93 -15.35
C LYS A 84 7.34 0.62 -14.55
#